data_AF-A0A964JE77-F1
#
_entry.id   AF-A0A964JE77-F1
#
_cell.length_a   1.000
_cell.length_b   1.000
_cell.length_c   1.000
_cell.angle_alpha   90.00
_cell.angle_beta   90.00
_cell.angle_gamma   90.00
#
_symmetry.space_group_name_H-M   'P 1'
#
loop_
_entity.id
_entity.type
_entity.pdbx_description
1 polymer ?
#
loop_
_entity_poly.entity_id
_entity_poly.type
_entity_poly.pdbx_seq_one_letter_code
_entity_poly.pdbx_strand_id
1 'polypeptide(L)'
;MPPGTRHTVAGAPRRDRHRRRFSARALSFARELAEGAGLTATFVEGDVRAVRTLVTGPFDLVFATWGVLCWVPDSRAWMHNAASLLAPGGRLYLADTHPTSAQFDEVPDASGTARLMVAEPWRTAIDKPLVLTQRQPYTGDPTPIAHAECREWLHPLSDIIAAVDDAGLVLQTFHEHEATTYRQFRSMRRGPDGLWRMPPGRPRVPHAFSLMAVKLR
;
A
#
# COMPACT_ATOMS: atom_id res chain seq x y z
N MET A 1 -11.18 -29.54 -9.43
CA MET A 1 -10.26 -28.39 -9.26
C MET A 1 -10.07 -28.16 -7.78
N PRO A 2 -8.85 -28.25 -7.23
CA PRO A 2 -8.63 -27.95 -5.82
C PRO A 2 -8.73 -26.43 -5.60
N PRO A 3 -9.17 -25.98 -4.41
CA PRO A 3 -9.30 -24.55 -4.10
C PRO A 3 -7.90 -23.91 -4.08
N GLY A 4 -7.72 -22.85 -4.87
CA GLY A 4 -6.47 -22.09 -4.91
C GLY A 4 -6.15 -21.47 -3.56
N THR A 5 -5.02 -21.85 -2.97
CA THR A 5 -4.52 -21.30 -1.71
C THR A 5 -4.21 -19.81 -1.88
N ARG A 6 -4.94 -18.95 -1.16
CA ARG A 6 -4.67 -17.51 -1.12
C ARG A 6 -3.73 -17.23 0.03
N HIS A 7 -2.50 -16.80 -0.28
CA HIS A 7 -1.54 -16.36 0.72
C HIS A 7 -1.59 -14.84 0.84
N THR A 8 -1.88 -14.33 2.03
CA THR A 8 -1.80 -12.89 2.33
C THR A 8 -0.59 -12.68 3.24
N VAL A 9 0.43 -11.99 2.73
CA VAL A 9 1.60 -11.58 3.52
C VAL A 9 1.38 -10.15 3.99
N ALA A 10 1.07 -9.98 5.28
CA ALA A 10 1.10 -8.68 5.94
C ALA A 10 2.46 -8.53 6.63
N GLY A 11 3.29 -7.60 6.18
CA GLY A 11 4.65 -7.46 6.70
C GLY A 11 5.05 -6.01 7.02
N ALA A 12 5.78 -5.83 8.13
CA ALA A 12 6.30 -4.55 8.59
C ALA A 12 7.82 -4.66 8.90
N PRO A 13 8.60 -3.56 8.77
CA PRO A 13 10.06 -3.58 8.96
C PRO A 13 10.52 -4.14 10.32
N ARG A 14 11.45 -5.11 10.28
CA ARG A 14 12.11 -5.69 11.46
C ARG A 14 13.03 -4.67 12.13
N ARG A 15 12.61 -4.01 13.22
CA ARG A 15 13.52 -3.54 14.28
C ARG A 15 12.92 -3.07 15.61
N ASP A 16 11.62 -3.21 15.88
CA ASP A 16 11.05 -2.70 17.13
C ASP A 16 10.12 -3.69 17.86
N ARG A 17 10.34 -3.88 19.17
CA ARG A 17 9.62 -4.85 20.01
C ARG A 17 8.13 -4.54 20.15
N HIS A 18 7.73 -3.28 19.92
CA HIS A 18 6.34 -2.85 19.97
C HIS A 18 5.59 -2.99 18.62
N ARG A 19 6.27 -2.89 17.46
CA ARG A 19 5.66 -3.22 16.15
C ARG A 19 5.24 -4.70 16.05
N ARG A 20 5.95 -5.59 16.75
CA ARG A 20 5.57 -7.01 16.91
C ARG A 20 4.21 -7.23 17.56
N ARG A 21 3.72 -6.26 18.37
CA ARG A 21 2.38 -6.35 18.99
C ARG A 21 1.27 -5.95 18.01
N PHE A 22 1.54 -5.01 17.11
CA PHE A 22 0.60 -4.65 16.04
C PHE A 22 0.45 -5.79 15.03
N SER A 23 1.55 -6.42 14.62
CA SER A 23 1.51 -7.59 13.74
C SER A 23 0.82 -8.79 14.41
N ALA A 24 1.13 -9.12 15.67
CA ALA A 24 0.50 -10.26 16.35
C ALA A 24 -1.02 -10.11 16.49
N ARG A 25 -1.50 -8.92 16.87
CA ARG A 25 -2.94 -8.65 16.96
C ARG A 25 -3.62 -8.64 15.58
N ALA A 26 -2.97 -8.07 14.58
CA ALA A 26 -3.47 -8.09 13.20
C ALA A 26 -3.55 -9.53 12.64
N LEU A 27 -2.55 -10.37 12.93
CA LEU A 27 -2.53 -11.77 12.51
C LEU A 27 -3.56 -12.61 13.26
N SER A 28 -3.80 -12.36 14.55
CA SER A 28 -4.90 -13.00 15.30
C SER A 28 -6.24 -12.68 14.64
N PHE A 29 -6.51 -11.40 14.41
CA PHE A 29 -7.75 -10.95 13.78
C PHE A 29 -7.92 -11.52 12.37
N ALA A 30 -6.84 -11.59 11.59
CA ALA A 30 -6.88 -12.17 10.25
C ALA A 30 -7.17 -13.68 10.27
N ARG A 31 -6.65 -14.42 11.25
CA ARG A 31 -6.97 -15.84 11.47
C ARG A 31 -8.43 -16.03 11.86
N GLU A 32 -8.92 -15.25 12.83
CA GLU A 32 -10.32 -15.27 13.24
C GLU A 32 -11.27 -15.00 12.06
N LEU A 33 -10.93 -14.03 11.21
CA LEU A 33 -11.71 -13.70 10.02
C LEU A 33 -11.69 -14.85 8.99
N ALA A 34 -10.54 -15.49 8.77
CA ALA A 34 -10.42 -16.61 7.87
C ALA A 34 -11.21 -17.83 8.37
N GLU A 35 -11.14 -18.12 9.67
CA GLU A 35 -11.92 -19.18 10.32
C GLU A 35 -13.42 -18.91 10.19
N GLY A 36 -13.87 -17.70 10.51
CA GLY A 36 -15.28 -17.30 10.38
C GLY A 36 -15.81 -17.35 8.94
N ALA A 37 -14.93 -17.17 7.95
CA ALA A 37 -15.26 -17.26 6.52
C ALA A 37 -15.06 -18.68 5.93
N GLY A 38 -14.59 -19.66 6.72
CA GLY A 38 -14.29 -21.00 6.23
C GLY A 38 -13.15 -21.06 5.21
N LEU A 39 -12.22 -20.10 5.25
CA LEU A 39 -11.09 -19.99 4.33
C LEU A 39 -9.85 -20.70 4.87
N THR A 40 -9.25 -21.56 4.07
CA THR A 40 -7.91 -22.09 4.34
C THR A 40 -6.86 -21.04 3.98
N ALA A 41 -6.27 -20.39 4.98
CA ALA A 41 -5.27 -19.35 4.80
C ALA A 41 -4.06 -19.56 5.73
N THR A 42 -2.85 -19.31 5.20
CA THR A 42 -1.62 -19.29 5.99
C THR A 42 -1.17 -17.86 6.21
N PHE A 43 -0.97 -17.47 7.47
CA PHE A 43 -0.56 -16.14 7.87
C PHE A 43 0.88 -16.16 8.40
N VAL A 44 1.75 -15.41 7.73
CA VAL A 44 3.18 -15.32 8.06
C VAL A 44 3.54 -13.91 8.52
N GLU A 45 4.12 -13.80 9.71
CA GLU A 45 4.67 -12.55 10.21
C GLU A 45 6.08 -12.33 9.64
N GLY A 46 6.33 -11.16 9.03
CA GLY A 46 7.70 -10.78 8.74
C GLY A 46 7.86 -9.47 8.01
N ASP A 47 9.06 -9.22 7.51
CA ASP A 47 9.40 -8.04 6.76
C ASP A 47 9.24 -8.34 5.26
N VAL A 48 8.40 -7.57 4.55
CA VAL A 48 8.15 -7.79 3.12
C VAL A 48 9.42 -7.67 2.28
N ARG A 49 10.43 -6.93 2.75
CA ARG A 49 11.73 -6.82 2.09
C ARG A 49 12.52 -8.13 2.09
N ALA A 50 12.18 -9.04 2.99
CA ALA A 50 12.78 -10.36 3.14
C ALA A 50 11.81 -11.49 2.75
N VAL A 51 10.77 -11.21 1.95
CA VAL A 51 9.66 -12.14 1.66
C VAL A 51 10.10 -13.52 1.16
N ARG A 52 11.19 -13.60 0.40
CA ARG A 52 11.77 -14.87 -0.08
C ARG A 52 12.27 -15.80 1.04
N THR A 53 12.53 -15.26 2.23
CA THR A 53 12.90 -16.06 3.42
C THR A 53 11.69 -16.48 4.26
N LEU A 54 10.52 -15.90 3.96
CA LEU A 54 9.29 -16.07 4.74
C LEU A 54 8.29 -17.00 4.06
N VAL A 55 8.25 -16.99 2.73
CA VAL A 55 7.34 -17.81 1.94
C VAL A 55 8.06 -18.37 0.71
N THR A 56 7.73 -19.61 0.37
CA THR A 56 8.22 -20.29 -0.83
C THR A 56 7.07 -20.38 -1.82
N GLY A 57 7.21 -19.72 -2.97
CA GLY A 57 6.28 -19.85 -4.09
C GLY A 57 6.53 -21.13 -4.92
N PRO A 58 6.00 -21.23 -6.14
CA PRO A 58 5.36 -20.15 -6.88
C PRO A 58 3.86 -19.99 -6.58
N PHE A 59 3.32 -18.77 -6.77
CA PHE A 59 1.91 -18.43 -6.65
C PHE A 59 1.32 -17.98 -7.99
N ASP A 60 0.04 -18.28 -8.22
CA ASP A 60 -0.70 -17.81 -9.39
C ASP A 60 -1.07 -16.32 -9.30
N LEU A 61 -1.15 -15.78 -8.08
CA LEU A 61 -1.49 -14.40 -7.80
C LEU A 61 -0.67 -13.88 -6.62
N VAL A 62 0.02 -12.76 -6.83
CA VAL A 62 0.51 -11.89 -5.76
C VAL A 62 -0.42 -10.68 -5.74
N PHE A 63 -0.99 -10.40 -4.57
CA PHE A 63 -1.95 -9.31 -4.37
C PHE A 63 -1.45 -8.40 -3.25
N ALA A 64 -1.36 -7.10 -3.52
CA ALA A 64 -0.93 -6.10 -2.56
C ALA A 64 -1.84 -4.87 -2.64
N THR A 65 -2.41 -4.45 -1.52
CA THR A 65 -3.27 -3.27 -1.49
C THR A 65 -3.10 -2.38 -0.28
N TRP A 66 -3.20 -1.09 -0.61
CA TRP A 66 -3.32 0.11 0.22
C TRP A 66 -2.15 0.36 1.17
N GLY A 67 -1.33 1.34 0.80
CA GLY A 67 -0.19 1.80 1.58
C GLY A 67 0.86 0.71 1.70
N VAL A 68 1.33 0.13 0.59
CA VAL A 68 2.38 -0.90 0.60
C VAL A 68 3.71 -0.31 0.17
N LEU A 69 3.71 0.48 -0.92
CA LEU A 69 4.93 1.02 -1.49
C LEU A 69 5.56 2.14 -0.66
N CYS A 70 4.76 2.95 0.04
CA CYS A 70 5.30 4.06 0.82
C CYS A 70 6.20 3.62 1.98
N TRP A 71 6.11 2.37 2.44
CA TRP A 71 6.92 1.85 3.55
C TRP A 71 8.25 1.21 3.12
N VAL A 72 8.49 1.10 1.81
CA VAL A 72 9.73 0.51 1.28
C VAL A 72 10.61 1.57 0.65
N PRO A 73 11.93 1.52 0.90
CA PRO A 73 12.86 2.50 0.33
C PRO A 73 13.05 2.35 -1.17
N ASP A 74 12.86 1.14 -1.70
CA ASP A 74 13.12 0.78 -3.08
C ASP A 74 11.93 0.00 -3.65
N SER A 75 11.13 0.67 -4.49
CA SER A 75 9.96 0.09 -5.15
C SER A 75 10.33 -0.95 -6.21
N ARG A 76 11.54 -0.85 -6.80
CA ARG A 76 12.05 -1.83 -7.75
C ARG A 76 12.46 -3.11 -7.06
N ALA A 77 13.18 -3.03 -5.94
CA ALA A 77 13.47 -4.22 -5.13
C ALA A 77 12.19 -4.91 -4.64
N TRP A 78 11.17 -4.13 -4.27
CA TRP A 78 9.85 -4.65 -3.92
C TRP A 78 9.20 -5.37 -5.10
N MET A 79 9.20 -4.78 -6.30
CA MET A 79 8.61 -5.37 -7.50
C MET A 79 9.30 -6.66 -7.92
N HIS A 80 10.64 -6.68 -7.89
CA HIS A 80 11.41 -7.91 -8.13
C HIS A 80 11.01 -8.98 -7.14
N ASN A 81 10.94 -8.68 -5.84
CA ASN A 81 10.52 -9.64 -4.82
C ASN A 81 9.12 -10.20 -5.10
N ALA A 82 8.15 -9.36 -5.48
CA ALA A 82 6.81 -9.80 -5.85
C ALA A 82 6.82 -10.73 -7.08
N ALA A 83 7.48 -10.32 -8.17
CA ALA A 83 7.62 -11.12 -9.40
C ALA A 83 8.30 -12.48 -9.15
N SER A 84 9.21 -12.50 -8.19
CA SER A 84 9.99 -13.67 -7.80
C SER A 84 9.14 -14.79 -7.18
N LEU A 85 7.99 -14.42 -6.60
CA LEU A 85 7.05 -15.35 -5.99
C LEU A 85 6.04 -15.90 -6.99
N LEU A 86 5.96 -15.34 -8.20
CA LEU A 86 4.98 -15.75 -9.21
C LEU A 86 5.43 -16.99 -9.99
N ALA A 87 4.45 -17.86 -10.26
CA ALA A 87 4.56 -18.90 -11.28
C ALA A 87 4.68 -18.27 -12.67
N PRO A 88 5.23 -19.00 -13.66
CA PRO A 88 4.98 -18.68 -15.06
C PRO A 88 3.47 -18.64 -15.32
N GLY A 89 2.98 -17.57 -15.95
CA GLY A 89 1.56 -17.26 -16.14
C GLY A 89 0.87 -16.60 -14.93
N GLY A 90 1.55 -16.51 -13.78
CA GLY A 90 1.05 -15.86 -12.57
C GLY A 90 0.94 -14.34 -12.72
N ARG A 91 0.07 -13.72 -11.92
CA ARG A 91 -0.22 -12.29 -11.98
C ARG A 91 0.12 -11.55 -10.69
N LEU A 92 0.59 -10.32 -10.83
CA LEU A 92 0.65 -9.33 -9.76
C LEU A 92 -0.53 -8.37 -9.91
N TYR A 93 -1.33 -8.23 -8.86
CA TYR A 93 -2.26 -7.10 -8.72
C TYR A 93 -1.78 -6.18 -7.60
N LEU A 94 -1.59 -4.91 -7.92
CA LEU A 94 -1.18 -3.87 -6.98
C LEU A 94 -2.18 -2.73 -7.05
N ALA A 95 -2.78 -2.34 -5.94
CA ALA A 95 -3.53 -1.09 -5.83
C ALA A 95 -3.05 -0.29 -4.62
N ASP A 96 -2.66 0.96 -4.84
CA ASP A 96 -2.02 1.77 -3.80
C ASP A 96 -2.41 3.25 -3.94
N THR A 97 -2.04 4.04 -2.93
CA THR A 97 -2.18 5.50 -2.95
C THR A 97 -1.41 6.08 -4.11
N HIS A 98 -2.01 7.06 -4.79
CA HIS A 98 -1.40 7.71 -5.92
C HIS A 98 -0.23 8.61 -5.47
N PRO A 99 0.97 8.50 -6.08
CA PRO A 99 2.11 9.32 -5.67
C PRO A 99 1.89 10.82 -5.92
N THR A 100 1.02 11.19 -6.87
CA THR A 100 0.60 12.59 -7.05
C THR A 100 -0.22 13.11 -5.87
N SER A 101 -1.22 12.37 -5.38
CA SER A 101 -1.99 12.87 -4.24
C SER A 101 -1.17 12.89 -2.96
N ALA A 102 -0.20 11.98 -2.82
CA ALA A 102 0.73 11.96 -1.70
C ALA A 102 1.65 13.20 -1.61
N GLN A 103 1.75 14.00 -2.69
CA GLN A 103 2.48 15.27 -2.67
C GLN A 103 1.71 16.41 -2.02
N PHE A 104 0.39 16.27 -1.89
CA PHE A 104 -0.47 17.37 -1.45
C PHE A 104 -0.75 17.30 0.05
N ASP A 105 -0.93 18.48 0.64
CA ASP A 105 -1.59 18.65 1.93
C ASP A 105 -2.73 19.68 1.82
N GLU A 106 -3.68 19.62 2.75
CA GLU A 106 -4.77 20.57 2.86
C GLU A 106 -4.40 21.75 3.76
N VAL A 107 -4.15 22.90 3.14
CA VAL A 107 -3.83 24.14 3.83
C VAL A 107 -5.05 25.05 3.82
N PRO A 108 -5.58 25.48 4.99
CA PRO A 108 -6.62 26.50 5.05
C PRO A 108 -6.15 27.81 4.42
N ASP A 109 -6.94 28.38 3.51
CA ASP A 109 -6.75 29.77 3.10
C ASP A 109 -7.33 30.74 4.16
N ALA A 110 -7.13 32.05 3.95
CA ALA A 110 -7.59 33.09 4.88
C ALA A 110 -9.12 33.09 5.12
N SER A 111 -9.91 32.45 4.24
CA SER A 111 -11.36 32.29 4.41
C SER A 111 -11.75 31.04 5.23
N GLY A 112 -10.76 30.25 5.67
CA GLY A 112 -10.98 28.94 6.30
C GLY A 112 -11.24 27.81 5.29
N THR A 113 -11.17 28.09 3.99
CA THR A 113 -11.34 27.09 2.94
C THR A 113 -10.02 26.35 2.72
N ALA A 114 -9.95 25.07 3.06
CA ALA A 114 -8.76 24.25 2.79
C ALA A 114 -8.51 24.11 1.28
N ARG A 115 -7.29 24.32 0.80
CA ARG A 115 -6.86 24.05 -0.59
C ARG A 115 -5.76 23.01 -0.59
N LEU A 116 -5.72 22.21 -1.65
CA LEU A 116 -4.60 21.30 -1.88
C LEU A 116 -3.39 22.12 -2.34
N MET A 117 -2.32 22.03 -1.57
CA MET A 117 -1.03 22.65 -1.85
C MET A 117 0.02 21.56 -1.99
N VAL A 118 0.98 21.73 -2.89
CA VAL A 118 2.15 20.84 -2.95
C VAL A 118 2.96 21.05 -1.67
N ALA A 119 3.04 20.02 -0.85
CA ALA A 119 3.76 20.01 0.42
C ALA A 119 5.01 19.13 0.37
N GLU A 120 4.99 18.09 -0.46
CA GLU A 120 6.05 17.08 -0.53
C GLU A 120 6.62 16.94 -1.95
N PRO A 121 7.88 16.50 -2.11
CA PRO A 121 8.48 16.26 -3.41
C PRO A 121 7.79 15.09 -4.14
N TRP A 122 7.80 15.09 -5.47
CA TRP A 122 7.25 13.97 -6.24
C TRP A 122 8.00 12.64 -6.06
N ARG A 123 9.24 12.68 -5.56
CA ARG A 123 10.15 11.54 -5.39
C ARG A 123 11.04 11.73 -4.15
N THR A 124 11.32 10.63 -3.45
CA THR A 124 12.35 10.58 -2.38
C THR A 124 13.52 9.68 -2.78
N ALA A 125 14.73 9.98 -2.28
CA ALA A 125 15.87 9.06 -2.41
C ALA A 125 15.77 7.91 -1.38
N ILE A 126 16.38 6.77 -1.69
CA ILE A 126 16.41 5.56 -0.84
C ILE A 126 16.86 5.90 0.60
N ASP A 127 17.88 6.74 0.75
CA ASP A 127 18.48 7.15 2.02
C ASP A 127 17.84 8.40 2.65
N LYS A 128 16.88 9.03 1.97
CA LYS A 128 16.22 10.28 2.39
C LYS A 128 14.69 10.13 2.38
N PRO A 129 14.11 9.32 3.29
CA PRO A 129 12.66 9.24 3.45
C PRO A 129 12.06 10.55 3.97
N LEU A 130 10.77 10.72 3.76
CA LEU A 130 9.94 11.62 4.56
C LEU A 130 9.87 11.08 5.99
N VAL A 131 10.05 11.96 6.98
CA VAL A 131 9.98 11.62 8.40
C VAL A 131 8.74 12.28 8.99
N LEU A 132 7.72 11.46 9.24
CA LEU A 132 6.41 11.90 9.69
C LEU A 132 6.25 11.60 11.17
N THR A 133 5.69 12.55 11.94
CA THR A 133 5.32 12.32 13.34
C THR A 133 3.82 12.03 13.43
N GLN A 134 3.46 10.76 13.41
CA GLN A 134 2.09 10.28 13.50
C GLN A 134 1.77 9.80 14.92
N ARG A 135 0.99 10.60 15.67
CA ARG A 135 0.59 10.27 17.06
C ARG A 135 -0.64 9.36 17.14
N GLN A 136 -1.35 9.13 16.04
CA GLN A 136 -2.56 8.31 15.96
C GLN A 136 -2.57 7.46 14.68
N PRO A 137 -3.02 6.19 14.71
CA PRO A 137 -3.14 5.35 13.52
C PRO A 137 -4.06 5.94 12.44
N TYR A 138 -3.73 5.68 11.17
CA TYR A 138 -4.58 6.07 10.03
C TYR A 138 -5.92 5.32 9.99
N THR A 139 -6.07 4.27 10.81
CA THR A 139 -7.30 3.49 10.97
C THR A 139 -8.38 4.20 11.80
N GLY A 140 -8.06 5.36 12.40
CA GLY A 140 -8.98 6.12 13.25
C GLY A 140 -9.08 5.61 14.70
N ASP A 141 -8.19 4.68 15.10
CA ASP A 141 -8.07 4.22 16.49
C ASP A 141 -7.54 5.37 17.37
N PRO A 142 -8.19 5.71 18.49
CA PRO A 142 -7.75 6.79 19.38
C PRO A 142 -6.51 6.44 20.21
N THR A 143 -6.04 5.19 20.19
CA THR A 143 -4.89 4.72 20.97
C THR A 143 -3.60 5.38 20.47
N PRO A 144 -2.87 6.13 21.32
CA PRO A 144 -1.63 6.79 20.92
C PRO A 144 -0.54 5.79 20.49
N ILE A 145 0.18 6.12 19.42
CA ILE A 145 1.33 5.33 18.98
C ILE A 145 2.56 5.72 19.82
N ALA A 146 3.13 4.75 20.54
CA ALA A 146 4.29 4.97 21.42
C ALA A 146 5.56 5.43 20.67
N HIS A 147 5.69 5.09 19.38
CA HIS A 147 6.73 5.57 18.48
C HIS A 147 6.07 6.32 17.33
N ALA A 148 5.97 7.65 17.48
CA ALA A 148 5.27 8.48 16.53
C ALA A 148 6.04 8.69 15.21
N GLU A 149 7.33 8.34 15.13
CA GLU A 149 8.09 8.51 13.89
C GLU A 149 7.78 7.39 12.88
N CYS A 150 7.31 7.78 11.70
CA CYS A 150 7.15 6.93 10.55
C CYS A 150 7.98 7.45 9.39
N ARG A 151 8.52 6.52 8.60
CA ARG A 151 9.36 6.83 7.44
C ARG A 151 8.64 6.39 6.19
N GLU A 152 8.43 7.33 5.30
CA GLU A 152 7.73 7.11 4.04
C GLU A 152 8.61 7.48 2.85
N TRP A 153 8.44 6.76 1.76
CA TRP A 153 9.09 7.04 0.48
C TRP A 153 8.03 7.30 -0.57
N LEU A 154 8.29 8.32 -1.40
CA LEU A 154 7.46 8.66 -2.54
C LEU A 154 8.07 8.06 -3.80
N HIS A 155 7.31 7.15 -4.41
CA HIS A 155 7.66 6.43 -5.64
C HIS A 155 6.78 6.93 -6.78
N PRO A 156 7.32 7.74 -7.71
CA PRO A 156 6.57 8.18 -8.89
C PRO A 156 6.03 7.00 -9.70
N LEU A 157 4.93 7.22 -10.43
CA LEU A 157 4.38 6.20 -11.34
C LEU A 157 5.42 5.72 -12.35
N SER A 158 6.32 6.60 -12.81
CA SER A 158 7.40 6.22 -13.73
C SER A 158 8.30 5.13 -13.15
N ASP A 159 8.60 5.18 -11.84
CA ASP A 159 9.41 4.16 -11.19
C ASP A 159 8.65 2.86 -11.02
N ILE A 160 7.37 2.97 -10.64
CA ILE A 160 6.52 1.80 -10.42
C ILE A 160 6.34 1.04 -11.74
N ILE A 161 6.06 1.75 -12.84
CA ILE A 161 5.89 1.16 -14.17
C ILE A 161 7.22 0.60 -14.69
N ALA A 162 8.33 1.33 -14.56
CA ALA A 162 9.65 0.81 -14.94
C ALA A 162 10.00 -0.44 -14.13
N ALA A 163 9.74 -0.44 -12.82
CA ALA A 163 9.98 -1.60 -11.97
C ALA A 163 9.22 -2.86 -12.43
N VAL A 164 8.01 -2.71 -12.99
CA VAL A 164 7.26 -3.84 -13.58
C VAL A 164 8.06 -4.47 -14.72
N ASP A 165 8.52 -3.64 -15.67
CA ASP A 165 9.30 -4.09 -16.83
C ASP A 165 10.61 -4.75 -16.39
N ASP A 166 11.37 -4.10 -15.52
CA ASP A 166 12.64 -4.60 -15.05
C ASP A 166 12.53 -5.87 -14.20
N ALA A 167 11.40 -6.09 -13.53
CA ALA A 167 11.09 -7.34 -12.85
C ALA A 167 10.73 -8.49 -13.81
N GLY A 168 10.72 -8.24 -15.12
CA GLY A 168 10.36 -9.21 -16.16
C GLY A 168 8.86 -9.47 -16.22
N LEU A 169 8.04 -8.56 -15.70
CA LEU A 169 6.59 -8.63 -15.77
C LEU A 169 6.08 -7.80 -16.95
N VAL A 170 4.98 -8.25 -17.54
CA VAL A 170 4.28 -7.51 -18.60
C VAL A 170 3.07 -6.82 -18.00
N LEU A 171 3.04 -5.49 -18.05
CA LEU A 171 1.88 -4.70 -17.64
C LEU A 171 0.67 -5.04 -18.52
N GLN A 172 -0.42 -5.46 -17.90
CA GLN A 172 -1.67 -5.79 -18.58
C GLN A 172 -2.68 -4.64 -18.49
N THR A 173 -2.83 -4.07 -17.30
CA THR A 173 -3.75 -2.95 -17.06
C THR A 173 -3.13 -1.95 -16.08
N PHE A 174 -3.51 -0.69 -16.25
CA PHE A 174 -3.17 0.40 -15.36
C PHE A 174 -4.36 1.36 -15.29
N HIS A 175 -4.78 1.72 -14.08
CA HIS A 175 -5.91 2.62 -13.83
C HIS A 175 -5.56 3.60 -12.73
N GLU A 176 -6.00 4.84 -12.89
CA GLU A 176 -5.99 5.87 -11.86
C GLU A 176 -7.41 6.10 -11.37
N HIS A 177 -7.56 6.34 -10.06
CA HIS A 177 -8.85 6.41 -9.39
C HIS A 177 -8.99 7.72 -8.62
N GLU A 178 -10.11 8.40 -8.81
CA GLU A 178 -10.48 9.62 -8.07
C GLU A 178 -11.03 9.32 -6.66
N ALA A 179 -10.97 8.06 -6.22
CA ALA A 179 -11.47 7.63 -4.93
C ALA A 179 -10.46 6.73 -4.23
N THR A 180 -10.45 6.75 -2.89
CA THR A 180 -9.58 5.91 -2.06
C THR A 180 -10.34 5.30 -0.87
N THR A 181 -9.77 4.30 -0.24
CA THR A 181 -10.38 3.54 0.87
C THR A 181 -10.27 4.24 2.23
N TYR A 182 -9.44 5.29 2.33
CA TYR A 182 -9.25 6.08 3.54
C TYR A 182 -9.40 7.58 3.26
N ARG A 183 -9.68 8.36 4.31
CA ARG A 183 -9.86 9.81 4.19
C ARG A 183 -8.50 10.51 4.10
N GLN A 184 -7.91 10.55 2.90
CA GLN A 184 -6.60 11.16 2.67
C GLN A 184 -6.56 12.64 3.06
N PHE A 185 -7.61 13.40 2.70
CA PHE A 185 -7.73 14.81 3.05
C PHE A 185 -8.97 15.08 3.90
N ARG A 186 -8.90 16.09 4.78
CA ARG A 186 -10.01 16.43 5.68
C ARG A 186 -11.26 16.84 4.90
N SER A 187 -11.17 17.49 3.75
CA SER A 187 -12.37 17.87 2.99
C SER A 187 -13.08 16.71 2.30
N MET A 188 -12.43 15.54 2.16
CA MET A 188 -13.01 14.40 1.46
C MET A 188 -14.29 13.89 2.14
N ARG A 189 -15.23 13.45 1.31
CA ARG A 189 -16.51 12.88 1.74
C ARG A 189 -16.59 11.41 1.35
N ARG A 190 -17.14 10.59 2.24
CA ARG A 190 -17.39 9.18 1.98
C ARG A 190 -18.67 9.01 1.17
N GLY A 191 -18.57 8.34 0.03
CA GLY A 191 -19.70 8.02 -0.84
C GLY A 191 -20.50 6.80 -0.37
N PRO A 192 -21.63 6.50 -1.02
CA PRO A 192 -22.47 5.34 -0.72
C PRO A 192 -21.76 4.00 -0.99
N ASP A 193 -20.75 4.00 -1.85
CA ASP A 193 -19.85 2.86 -2.13
C ASP A 193 -18.76 2.68 -1.05
N GLY A 194 -18.77 3.52 -0.02
CA GLY A 194 -17.81 3.47 1.07
C GLY A 194 -16.45 4.11 0.77
N LEU A 195 -16.23 4.66 -0.44
CA LEU A 195 -14.97 5.28 -0.85
C LEU A 195 -14.96 6.79 -0.61
N TRP A 196 -13.78 7.35 -0.39
CA TRP A 196 -13.58 8.77 -0.14
C TRP A 196 -13.24 9.52 -1.42
N ARG A 197 -13.90 10.66 -1.65
CA ARG A 197 -13.69 11.55 -2.82
C ARG A 197 -13.60 13.01 -2.40
N MET A 198 -12.97 13.84 -3.22
CA MET A 198 -13.10 15.30 -3.09
C MET A 198 -14.57 15.72 -3.23
N PRO A 199 -15.02 16.74 -2.47
CA PRO A 199 -16.39 17.22 -2.57
C PRO A 199 -16.64 17.88 -3.94
N PRO A 200 -17.92 17.93 -4.39
CA PRO A 200 -18.29 18.62 -5.62
C PRO A 200 -17.77 20.07 -5.67
N GLY A 201 -17.39 20.54 -6.85
CA GLY A 201 -16.84 21.88 -7.05
C GLY A 201 -15.36 22.03 -6.69
N ARG A 202 -14.68 20.96 -6.24
CA ARG A 202 -13.22 20.92 -6.12
C ARG A 202 -12.59 20.24 -7.34
N PRO A 203 -11.33 20.60 -7.69
CA PRO A 203 -10.56 19.83 -8.66
C PRO A 203 -10.50 18.35 -8.27
N ARG A 204 -10.68 17.48 -9.27
CA ARG A 204 -10.51 16.03 -9.10
C ARG A 204 -9.02 15.71 -9.19
N VAL A 205 -8.55 14.84 -8.31
CA VAL A 205 -7.16 14.37 -8.27
C VAL A 205 -7.13 12.85 -8.22
N PRO A 206 -6.14 12.19 -8.83
CA PRO A 206 -5.98 10.75 -8.68
C PRO A 206 -5.54 10.48 -7.25
N HIS A 207 -6.35 9.76 -6.49
CA HIS A 207 -6.09 9.40 -5.10
C HIS A 207 -5.48 8.01 -4.96
N ALA A 208 -5.76 7.13 -5.92
CA ALA A 208 -5.23 5.78 -5.97
C ALA A 208 -4.87 5.40 -7.40
N PHE A 209 -4.04 4.38 -7.55
CA PHE A 209 -3.86 3.66 -8.80
C PHE A 209 -4.05 2.16 -8.59
N SER A 210 -4.27 1.42 -9.66
CA SER A 210 -4.18 -0.03 -9.67
C SER A 210 -3.51 -0.52 -10.95
N LEU A 211 -2.67 -1.53 -10.83
CA LEU A 211 -2.08 -2.22 -11.98
C LEU A 211 -2.24 -3.74 -11.86
N MET A 212 -2.34 -4.37 -13.02
CA MET A 212 -2.18 -5.81 -13.17
C MET A 212 -0.98 -6.06 -14.08
N ALA A 213 -0.08 -6.94 -13.68
CA ALA A 213 1.03 -7.40 -14.49
C ALA A 213 1.14 -8.92 -14.48
N VAL A 214 1.63 -9.52 -15.56
CA VAL A 214 1.75 -10.98 -15.72
C VAL A 214 3.20 -11.38 -15.90
N LYS A 215 3.59 -12.50 -15.27
CA LYS A 215 4.87 -13.15 -15.51
C LYS A 215 4.73 -14.14 -16.66
N LEU A 216 5.37 -13.90 -17.80
CA LEU A 216 5.18 -14.76 -18.98
C LEU A 216 5.93 -16.10 -18.88
N ARG A 217 7.06 -16.15 -18.18
CA ARG A 217 7.98 -17.30 -18.12
C ARG A 217 8.50 -17.53 -16.71
#